data_AF-A0A7I8MR42-F1
#
_entry.id   AF-A0A7I8MR42-F1
#
_cell.length_a   1.000
_cell.length_b   1.000
_cell.length_c   1.000
_cell.angle_alpha   90.00
_cell.angle_beta   90.00
_cell.angle_gamma   90.00
#
_symmetry.space_group_name_H-M   'P 1'
#
loop_
_entity.id
_entity.type
_entity.pdbx_description
1 polymer ?
#
loop_
_entity_poly.entity_id
_entity_poly.type
_entity_poly.pdbx_seq_one_letter_code
_entity_poly.pdbx_strand_id
1 'polypeptide(L)'
;MTPEDKHRIQQWCPTIPDNGLRIRLISSESSEMTPLKEFCNELIELAPEVRLIKDDPDSGPSPSIRVSENITYQAAPSAQELAPFLSALTGSSAPIDSATAEAIQKLQAPALIDIFMAPQCPFCPTVVNQVFSLARASSLIHVNIIDGTLFPELAGEADIRSVPTVILDDEFRWTGAVQLAEIVDMMLNRNPARLGADTLVKMLQDGSAGRLGEMMVESGQIFPAFLELVAHPKWSIRLGAMVAFEYLAESDQHLAGQAATMLLDRFWDFDDGVRGDVLHLVGESGYLPARDRIADIARETFSEEIREAADEALANLKRGS
;
A
#
# COMPACT_ATOMS: atom_id res chain seq x y z
N MET A 1 1.32 14.26 26.61
CA MET A 1 2.39 15.13 26.03
C MET A 1 3.18 15.86 27.11
N THR A 2 4.44 16.26 26.87
CA THR A 2 5.23 17.08 27.81
C THR A 2 4.79 18.56 27.79
N PRO A 3 5.12 19.39 28.81
CA PRO A 3 4.82 20.83 28.76
C PRO A 3 5.44 21.55 27.55
N GLU A 4 6.63 21.12 27.12
CA GLU A 4 7.28 21.67 25.92
C GLU A 4 6.52 21.33 24.65
N ASP A 5 6.04 20.09 24.52
CA ASP A 5 5.20 19.66 23.39
C ASP A 5 3.93 20.52 23.30
N LYS A 6 3.26 20.75 24.44
CA LYS A 6 2.04 21.56 24.49
C LYS A 6 2.30 23.00 24.05
N HIS A 7 3.41 23.58 24.51
CA HIS A 7 3.81 24.92 24.09
C HIS A 7 4.10 24.98 22.59
N ARG A 8 4.76 23.96 22.03
CA ARG A 8 5.06 23.88 20.60
C ARG A 8 3.79 23.78 19.74
N ILE A 9 2.80 23.01 20.17
CA ILE A 9 1.49 22.93 19.50
C ILE A 9 0.80 24.31 19.51
N GLN A 10 0.77 24.99 20.66
CA GLN A 10 0.17 26.33 20.77
C GLN A 10 0.84 27.36 19.85
N GLN A 11 2.16 27.30 19.70
CA GLN A 11 2.91 28.16 18.77
C GLN A 11 2.66 27.80 17.30
N TRP A 12 2.31 26.55 17.02
CA TRP A 12 1.99 26.05 15.69
C TRP A 12 0.55 26.36 15.26
N CYS A 13 -0.42 26.44 16.19
CA CYS A 13 -1.83 26.71 15.88
C CYS A 13 -2.07 27.88 14.91
N PRO A 14 -1.36 29.04 15.00
CA PRO A 14 -1.52 30.14 14.04
C PRO A 14 -1.16 29.81 12.59
N THR A 15 -0.46 28.70 12.34
CA THR A 15 -0.09 28.24 10.98
C THR A 15 -1.17 27.35 10.35
N ILE A 16 -2.19 26.98 11.12
CA ILE A 16 -3.32 26.17 10.62
C ILE A 16 -4.10 27.00 9.60
N PRO A 17 -4.38 26.46 8.39
CA PRO A 17 -5.22 27.13 7.40
C PRO A 17 -6.63 27.45 7.90
N ASP A 18 -7.25 28.51 7.36
CA ASP A 18 -8.60 28.96 7.77
C ASP A 18 -9.70 27.91 7.60
N ASN A 19 -9.55 26.97 6.66
CA ASN A 19 -10.48 25.86 6.45
C ASN A 19 -10.30 24.70 7.46
N GLY A 20 -9.36 24.85 8.39
CA GLY A 20 -8.98 23.86 9.40
C GLY A 20 -8.22 22.68 8.80
N LEU A 21 -7.82 21.75 9.67
CA LEU A 21 -7.14 20.52 9.28
C LEU A 21 -7.98 19.31 9.65
N ARG A 22 -7.79 18.22 8.91
CA ARG A 22 -8.46 16.95 9.17
C ARG A 22 -7.40 15.87 9.32
N ILE A 23 -7.50 15.13 10.43
CA ILE A 23 -6.73 13.91 10.64
C ILE A 23 -7.69 12.75 10.77
N ARG A 24 -7.31 11.60 10.21
CA ARG A 24 -8.11 10.38 10.34
C ARG A 24 -7.43 9.42 11.31
N LEU A 25 -8.20 8.82 12.19
CA LEU A 25 -7.73 7.85 13.17
C LEU A 25 -8.26 6.48 12.77
N ILE A 26 -7.36 5.62 12.31
CA ILE A 26 -7.62 4.21 12.02
C ILE A 26 -7.55 3.48 13.35
N SER A 27 -8.69 2.96 13.80
CA SER A 27 -8.83 2.37 15.12
C SER A 27 -8.63 0.85 15.09
N SER A 28 -8.08 0.30 16.16
CA SER A 28 -8.06 -1.14 16.43
C SER A 28 -8.34 -1.45 17.91
N GLU A 29 -8.47 -2.74 18.21
CA GLU A 29 -8.60 -3.27 19.58
C GLU A 29 -7.25 -3.49 20.29
N SER A 30 -6.14 -3.18 19.61
CA SER A 30 -4.78 -3.36 20.14
C SER A 30 -4.44 -2.38 21.27
N SER A 31 -3.44 -2.72 22.07
CA SER A 31 -2.95 -1.88 23.16
C SER A 31 -2.30 -0.56 22.68
N GLU A 32 -1.69 -0.62 21.50
CA GLU A 32 -1.00 0.42 20.75
C GLU A 32 -1.94 1.56 20.39
N MET A 33 -3.24 1.29 20.34
CA MET A 33 -4.26 2.30 20.11
C MET A 33 -4.33 3.35 21.24
N THR A 34 -3.97 2.99 22.47
CA THR A 34 -4.15 3.86 23.63
C THR A 34 -3.28 5.13 23.54
N PRO A 35 -1.96 5.05 23.31
CA PRO A 35 -1.13 6.24 23.10
C PRO A 35 -1.57 7.13 21.95
N LEU A 36 -2.04 6.54 20.83
CA LEU A 36 -2.52 7.30 19.66
C LEU A 36 -3.80 8.08 19.99
N LYS A 37 -4.75 7.46 20.69
CA LYS A 37 -5.99 8.13 21.15
C LYS A 37 -5.68 9.28 22.10
N GLU A 38 -4.81 9.04 23.08
CA GLU A 38 -4.40 10.06 24.05
C GLU A 38 -3.74 11.26 23.37
N PHE A 39 -2.79 11.00 22.45
CA PHE A 39 -2.16 12.03 21.65
C PHE A 39 -3.18 12.85 20.85
N CYS A 40 -4.09 12.20 20.12
CA CYS A 40 -5.12 12.88 19.34
C CYS A 40 -6.05 13.74 20.21
N ASN A 41 -6.46 13.25 21.38
CA ASN A 41 -7.30 14.01 22.31
C ASN A 41 -6.57 15.26 22.81
N GLU A 42 -5.33 15.12 23.27
CA GLU A 42 -4.52 16.28 23.71
C GLU A 42 -4.28 17.29 22.57
N LEU A 43 -4.06 16.82 21.34
CA LEU A 43 -3.89 17.69 20.18
C LEU A 43 -5.13 18.53 19.90
N ILE A 44 -6.33 17.92 19.89
CA ILE A 44 -7.60 18.62 19.61
C ILE A 44 -7.95 19.62 20.71
N GLU A 45 -7.63 19.29 21.98
CA GLU A 45 -7.81 20.22 23.10
C GLU A 45 -6.96 21.49 22.95
N LEU A 46 -5.74 21.36 22.40
CA LEU A 46 -4.81 22.47 22.20
C LEU A 46 -4.99 23.20 20.87
N ALA A 47 -5.51 22.51 19.85
CA ALA A 47 -5.73 23.02 18.50
C ALA A 47 -7.15 22.65 18.01
N PRO A 48 -8.20 23.37 18.47
CA PRO A 48 -9.60 23.09 18.13
C PRO A 48 -9.93 23.15 16.62
N GLU A 49 -9.06 23.78 15.82
CA GLU A 49 -9.14 23.84 14.36
C GLU A 49 -8.78 22.52 13.67
N VAL A 50 -8.15 21.58 14.40
CA VAL A 50 -7.87 20.21 13.94
C VAL A 50 -9.07 19.31 14.23
N ARG A 51 -9.66 18.75 13.18
CA ARG A 51 -10.79 17.81 13.30
C ARG A 51 -10.30 16.37 13.18
N LEU A 52 -10.66 15.56 14.17
CA LEU A 52 -10.46 14.12 14.15
C LEU A 52 -11.65 13.41 13.51
N ILE A 53 -11.36 12.59 12.52
CA ILE A 53 -12.33 11.74 11.82
C ILE A 53 -11.98 10.28 12.12
N LYS A 54 -12.97 9.44 12.41
CA LYS A 54 -12.74 8.00 12.49
C LYS A 54 -12.70 7.43 11.07
N ASP A 55 -11.66 6.68 10.75
CA ASP A 55 -11.56 5.98 9.47
C ASP A 55 -12.01 4.53 9.59
N ASP A 56 -12.20 3.89 8.45
CA ASP A 56 -12.40 2.44 8.37
C ASP A 56 -11.12 1.72 8.89
N PRO A 57 -11.22 0.77 9.85
CA PRO A 57 -10.11 -0.06 10.29
C PRO A 57 -9.34 -0.74 9.16
N ASP A 58 -10.02 -1.01 8.04
CA ASP A 58 -9.50 -1.69 6.88
C ASP A 58 -8.87 -0.78 5.81
N SER A 59 -8.85 0.54 6.06
CA SER A 59 -8.38 1.54 5.10
C SER A 59 -6.86 1.68 5.01
N GLY A 60 -6.08 1.01 5.87
CA GLY A 60 -4.62 1.07 5.88
C GLY A 60 -4.01 0.48 7.14
N PRO A 61 -2.73 0.80 7.46
CA PRO A 61 -2.08 0.34 8.68
C PRO A 61 -2.89 0.70 9.92
N SER A 62 -3.10 -0.26 10.82
CA SER A 62 -3.97 -0.10 11.98
C SER A 62 -3.30 -0.64 13.26
N PRO A 63 -3.37 0.07 14.39
CA PRO A 63 -3.89 1.43 14.56
C PRO A 63 -2.93 2.50 14.00
N SER A 64 -3.47 3.61 13.49
CA SER A 64 -2.64 4.71 12.97
C SER A 64 -3.36 6.06 12.90
N ILE A 65 -2.59 7.13 12.77
CA ILE A 65 -3.05 8.50 12.47
C ILE A 65 -2.68 8.83 11.03
N ARG A 66 -3.68 9.01 10.16
CA ARG A 66 -3.48 9.44 8.78
C ARG A 66 -3.62 10.96 8.69
N VAL A 67 -2.57 11.61 8.20
CA VAL A 67 -2.48 13.08 8.08
C VAL A 67 -2.70 13.59 6.65
N SER A 68 -2.43 12.75 5.65
CA SER A 68 -2.79 12.93 4.24
C SER A 68 -3.09 11.56 3.62
N GLU A 69 -3.56 11.50 2.37
CA GLU A 69 -3.85 10.21 1.71
C GLU A 69 -2.65 9.27 1.64
N ASN A 70 -1.43 9.82 1.61
CA ASN A 70 -0.19 9.09 1.44
C ASN A 70 0.78 9.22 2.63
N ILE A 71 0.37 9.79 3.77
CA ILE A 71 1.20 9.89 4.97
C ILE A 71 0.42 9.37 6.19
N THR A 72 0.96 8.33 6.81
CA THR A 72 0.36 7.61 7.93
C THR A 72 1.36 7.49 9.08
N TYR A 73 0.90 7.63 10.32
CA TYR A 73 1.70 7.50 11.53
C TYR A 73 1.19 6.35 12.38
N GLN A 74 1.99 5.31 12.50
CA GLN A 74 1.91 4.31 13.57
C GLN A 74 2.81 4.76 14.72
N ALA A 75 2.45 5.92 15.29
CA ALA A 75 3.23 6.59 16.32
C ALA A 75 2.37 7.59 17.10
N ALA A 76 2.79 7.89 18.33
CA ALA A 76 2.32 9.05 19.08
C ALA A 76 3.44 10.11 19.12
N PRO A 77 3.43 11.11 18.21
CA PRO A 77 4.51 12.08 18.08
C PRO A 77 4.77 12.85 19.38
N SER A 78 6.02 12.96 19.79
CA SER A 78 6.43 13.73 20.96
C SER A 78 7.87 14.23 20.79
N ALA A 79 8.27 15.19 21.62
CA ALA A 79 9.63 15.74 21.64
C ALA A 79 10.09 16.19 20.24
N GLN A 80 11.18 15.62 19.71
CA GLN A 80 11.73 16.04 18.42
C GLN A 80 10.89 15.57 17.22
N GLU A 81 10.11 14.50 17.38
CA GLU A 81 9.22 13.94 16.34
C GLU A 81 7.92 14.74 16.18
N LEU A 82 7.57 15.58 17.16
CA LEU A 82 6.39 16.44 17.08
C LEU A 82 6.51 17.47 15.96
N ALA A 83 7.69 18.05 15.73
CA ALA A 83 7.86 19.08 14.71
C ALA A 83 7.65 18.56 13.27
N PRO A 84 8.22 17.41 12.85
CA PRO A 84 7.87 16.78 11.58
C PRO A 84 6.38 16.49 11.43
N PHE A 85 5.72 16.00 12.48
CA PHE A 85 4.28 15.72 12.45
C PHE A 85 3.44 16.98 12.19
N LEU A 86 3.68 18.06 12.93
CA LEU A 86 2.98 19.33 12.73
C LEU A 86 3.26 19.95 11.34
N SER A 87 4.46 19.72 10.81
CA SER A 87 4.84 20.14 9.45
C SER A 87 4.06 19.34 8.39
N ALA A 88 3.94 18.01 8.57
CA ALA A 88 3.14 17.16 7.69
C ALA A 88 1.66 17.58 7.65
N LEU A 89 1.08 17.96 8.79
CA LEU A 89 -0.30 18.44 8.89
C LEU A 89 -0.57 19.73 8.09
N THR A 90 0.35 20.69 8.16
CA THR A 90 0.23 21.96 7.40
C THR A 90 0.71 21.85 5.97
N GLY A 91 1.35 20.72 5.62
CA GLY A 91 2.03 20.54 4.36
C GLY A 91 3.31 21.34 4.18
N SER A 92 3.85 21.86 5.27
CA SER A 92 5.16 22.50 5.28
C SER A 92 6.24 21.44 5.11
N SER A 93 7.09 21.58 4.09
CA SER A 93 8.22 20.68 3.85
C SER A 93 9.38 21.45 3.22
N ALA A 94 10.58 20.90 3.29
CA ALA A 94 11.71 21.46 2.59
C ALA A 94 11.51 21.28 1.07
N PRO A 95 11.90 22.27 0.24
CA PRO A 95 11.85 22.08 -1.21
C PRO A 95 12.81 20.97 -1.62
N ILE A 96 12.35 20.09 -2.51
CA ILE A 96 13.21 19.15 -3.23
C ILE A 96 13.90 19.87 -4.39
N ASP A 97 15.09 19.42 -4.78
CA ASP A 97 15.77 19.96 -5.95
C ASP A 97 15.04 19.58 -7.26
N SER A 98 15.32 20.32 -8.34
CA SER A 98 14.65 20.14 -9.62
C SER A 98 14.92 18.76 -10.24
N ALA A 99 16.12 18.21 -10.06
CA ALA A 99 16.47 16.90 -10.60
C ALA A 99 15.63 15.80 -9.94
N THR A 100 15.45 15.89 -8.62
CA THR A 100 14.59 15.00 -7.83
C THR A 100 13.12 15.14 -8.23
N ALA A 101 12.64 16.38 -8.41
CA ALA A 101 11.27 16.62 -8.86
C ALA A 101 10.98 16.02 -10.24
N GLU A 102 11.89 16.18 -11.20
CA GLU A 102 11.80 15.58 -12.54
C GLU A 102 11.90 14.06 -12.51
N ALA A 103 12.71 13.50 -11.62
CA ALA A 103 12.86 12.07 -11.43
C ALA A 103 11.56 11.44 -10.91
N ILE A 104 10.95 12.02 -9.88
CA ILE A 104 9.70 11.54 -9.26
C ILE A 104 8.53 11.49 -10.27
N GLN A 105 8.48 12.39 -11.24
CA GLN A 105 7.45 12.39 -12.29
C GLN A 105 7.49 11.15 -13.19
N LYS A 106 8.58 10.40 -13.20
CA LYS A 106 8.76 9.20 -14.04
C LYS A 106 8.29 7.91 -13.35
N LEU A 107 7.91 7.96 -12.08
CA LEU A 107 7.45 6.79 -11.33
C LEU A 107 6.25 6.13 -12.02
N GLN A 108 6.36 4.82 -12.25
CA GLN A 108 5.34 4.01 -12.93
C GLN A 108 4.49 3.17 -11.97
N ALA A 109 4.88 3.11 -10.70
CA ALA A 109 4.21 2.35 -9.66
C ALA A 109 4.30 3.10 -8.32
N PRO A 110 3.37 2.85 -7.38
CA PRO A 110 3.47 3.37 -6.02
C PRO A 110 4.79 2.97 -5.35
N ALA A 111 5.29 3.79 -4.45
CA ALA A 111 6.45 3.51 -3.60
C ALA A 111 6.00 3.51 -2.16
N LEU A 112 6.11 2.36 -1.48
CA LEU A 112 5.74 2.24 -0.08
C LEU A 112 6.99 2.38 0.78
N ILE A 113 7.02 3.43 1.60
CA ILE A 113 8.16 3.73 2.48
C ILE A 113 7.74 3.59 3.93
N ASP A 114 8.38 2.66 4.64
CA ASP A 114 8.29 2.55 6.08
C ASP A 114 9.50 3.20 6.74
N ILE A 115 9.24 4.10 7.69
CA ILE A 115 10.28 4.75 8.49
C ILE A 115 10.13 4.32 9.94
N PHE A 116 11.02 3.45 10.39
CA PHE A 116 11.12 3.09 11.80
C PHE A 116 11.90 4.15 12.57
N MET A 117 11.28 4.72 13.59
CA MET A 117 11.82 5.74 14.47
C MET A 117 11.63 5.35 15.95
N ALA A 118 12.20 6.16 16.85
CA ALA A 118 11.90 6.09 18.28
C ALA A 118 11.82 7.51 18.87
N PRO A 119 11.00 7.78 19.91
CA PRO A 119 10.72 9.14 20.40
C PRO A 119 11.93 9.98 20.81
N GLN A 120 13.02 9.34 21.25
CA GLN A 120 14.24 10.02 21.75
C GLN A 120 15.40 9.99 20.75
N CYS A 121 15.14 9.59 19.50
CA CYS A 121 16.13 9.51 18.44
C CYS A 121 16.46 10.91 17.89
N PRO A 122 17.70 11.41 18.01
CA PRO A 122 18.04 12.76 17.55
C PRO A 122 18.13 12.88 16.02
N PHE A 123 18.26 11.76 15.30
CA PHE A 123 18.45 11.73 13.84
C PHE A 123 17.16 11.46 13.08
N CYS A 124 16.17 10.84 13.73
CA CYS A 124 14.91 10.45 13.12
C CYS A 124 14.11 11.63 12.55
N PRO A 125 14.01 12.81 13.22
CA PRO A 125 13.25 13.94 12.68
C PRO A 125 13.81 14.45 11.34
N THR A 126 15.12 14.30 11.12
CA THR A 126 15.77 14.73 9.87
C THR A 126 15.35 13.82 8.73
N VAL A 127 15.42 12.50 8.92
CA VAL A 127 15.05 11.51 7.90
C VAL A 127 13.55 11.60 7.59
N VAL A 128 12.71 11.72 8.62
CA VAL A 128 11.26 11.86 8.49
C VAL A 128 10.91 13.09 7.63
N ASN A 129 11.49 14.27 7.92
CA ASN A 129 11.26 15.48 7.11
C ASN A 129 11.76 15.37 5.67
N GLN A 130 12.91 14.71 5.45
CA GLN A 130 13.44 14.48 4.12
C GLN A 130 12.46 13.65 3.29
N VAL A 131 12.03 12.50 3.81
CA VAL A 131 11.13 11.59 3.08
C VAL A 131 9.74 12.19 2.88
N PHE A 132 9.25 13.03 3.80
CA PHE A 132 8.01 13.79 3.60
C PHE A 132 8.04 14.72 2.42
N SER A 133 9.20 15.29 2.13
CA SER A 133 9.34 16.17 0.97
C SER A 133 9.09 15.40 -0.33
N LEU A 134 9.40 14.08 -0.36
CA LEU A 134 9.06 13.18 -1.48
C LEU A 134 7.56 12.88 -1.54
N ALA A 135 6.95 12.48 -0.41
CA ALA A 135 5.51 12.20 -0.34
C ALA A 135 4.65 13.41 -0.72
N ARG A 136 5.12 14.63 -0.43
CA ARG A 136 4.46 15.86 -0.86
C ARG A 136 4.62 16.15 -2.35
N ALA A 137 5.69 15.68 -2.96
CA ALA A 137 5.97 15.89 -4.38
C ALA A 137 5.18 14.92 -5.28
N SER A 138 4.77 13.75 -4.78
CA SER A 138 3.98 12.79 -5.54
C SER A 138 3.05 11.97 -4.66
N SER A 139 1.79 11.84 -5.09
CA SER A 139 0.81 10.98 -4.44
C SER A 139 1.15 9.49 -4.54
N LEU A 140 2.00 9.09 -5.48
CA LEU A 140 2.48 7.70 -5.62
C LEU A 140 3.47 7.31 -4.51
N ILE A 141 4.00 8.26 -3.76
CA ILE A 141 4.95 7.99 -2.67
C ILE A 141 4.17 7.96 -1.36
N HIS A 142 3.99 6.77 -0.81
CA HIS A 142 3.31 6.55 0.46
C HIS A 142 4.35 6.38 1.56
N VAL A 143 4.13 7.05 2.69
CA VAL A 143 5.04 7.04 3.83
C VAL A 143 4.29 6.63 5.07
N ASN A 144 4.78 5.61 5.75
CA ASN A 144 4.32 5.19 7.05
C ASN A 144 5.44 5.41 8.08
N ILE A 145 5.18 6.17 9.13
CA ILE A 145 6.13 6.43 10.20
C ILE A 145 5.75 5.56 11.38
N ILE A 146 6.68 4.70 11.79
CA ILE A 146 6.44 3.65 12.77
C ILE A 146 7.33 3.91 13.99
N ASP A 147 6.73 4.08 15.17
CA ASP A 147 7.48 4.03 16.42
C ASP A 147 7.78 2.56 16.74
N GLY A 148 9.02 2.12 16.51
CA GLY A 148 9.42 0.73 16.73
C GLY A 148 9.36 0.29 18.20
N THR A 149 9.27 1.24 19.14
CA THR A 149 9.06 0.92 20.56
C THR A 149 7.60 0.73 20.92
N LEU A 150 6.70 1.36 20.16
CA LEU A 150 5.26 1.19 20.28
C LEU A 150 4.76 -0.03 19.48
N PHE A 151 5.41 -0.33 18.36
CA PHE A 151 5.10 -1.45 17.47
C PHE A 151 6.26 -2.46 17.41
N PRO A 152 6.55 -3.18 18.52
CA PRO A 152 7.70 -4.08 18.59
C PRO A 152 7.57 -5.30 17.67
N GLU A 153 6.35 -5.74 17.37
CA GLU A 153 6.10 -6.84 16.44
C GLU A 153 6.50 -6.46 15.01
N LEU A 154 6.01 -5.31 14.52
CA LEU A 154 6.41 -4.76 13.21
C LEU A 154 7.92 -4.55 13.12
N ALA A 155 8.53 -3.99 14.19
CA ALA A 155 9.97 -3.80 14.25
C ALA A 155 10.74 -5.13 14.24
N GLY A 156 10.19 -6.18 14.86
CA GLY A 156 10.76 -7.52 14.88
C GLY A 156 10.67 -8.22 13.52
N GLU A 157 9.50 -8.18 12.88
CA GLU A 157 9.26 -8.73 11.54
C GLU A 157 10.17 -8.07 10.49
N ALA A 158 10.36 -6.76 10.59
CA ALA A 158 11.27 -6.00 9.76
C ALA A 158 12.75 -6.05 10.23
N ASP A 159 13.14 -6.92 11.16
CA ASP A 159 14.52 -7.05 11.70
C ASP A 159 15.19 -5.67 11.97
N ILE A 160 14.46 -4.79 12.68
CA ILE A 160 14.91 -3.44 12.99
C ILE A 160 15.88 -3.48 14.16
N ARG A 161 17.15 -3.19 13.88
CA ARG A 161 18.23 -3.19 14.87
C ARG A 161 18.60 -1.79 15.38
N SER A 162 18.22 -0.77 14.63
CA SER A 162 18.55 0.63 14.94
C SER A 162 17.62 1.56 14.18
N VAL A 163 17.49 2.79 14.69
CA VAL A 163 16.67 3.85 14.10
C VAL A 163 17.51 5.11 13.86
N PRO A 164 17.16 5.95 12.86
CA PRO A 164 16.11 5.72 11.87
C PRO A 164 16.48 4.61 10.89
N THR A 165 15.50 3.80 10.50
CA THR A 165 15.62 2.87 9.38
C THR A 165 14.49 3.12 8.40
N VAL A 166 14.85 3.32 7.13
CA VAL A 166 13.91 3.50 6.01
C VAL A 166 13.88 2.20 5.21
N ILE A 167 12.69 1.71 4.93
CA ILE A 167 12.45 0.53 4.09
C ILE A 167 11.59 0.95 2.91
N LEU A 168 11.96 0.56 1.70
CA LEU A 168 11.18 0.75 0.48
C LEU A 168 10.72 -0.59 -0.06
N ASP A 169 9.40 -0.74 -0.22
CA ASP A 169 8.72 -1.91 -0.80
C ASP A 169 9.16 -3.24 -0.16
N ASP A 170 9.36 -3.26 1.17
CA ASP A 170 9.88 -4.38 1.97
C ASP A 170 11.25 -4.95 1.55
N GLU A 171 11.94 -4.31 0.60
CA GLU A 171 13.17 -4.82 0.00
C GLU A 171 14.39 -3.97 0.33
N PHE A 172 14.34 -2.68 0.01
CA PHE A 172 15.52 -1.80 0.10
C PHE A 172 15.57 -1.14 1.46
N ARG A 173 16.75 -1.11 2.07
CA ARG A 173 16.94 -0.59 3.43
C ARG A 173 18.06 0.44 3.52
N TRP A 174 17.77 1.53 4.23
CA TRP A 174 18.76 2.50 4.68
C TRP A 174 18.68 2.68 6.19
N THR A 175 19.82 2.81 6.85
CA THR A 175 19.90 3.01 8.30
C THR A 175 20.78 4.20 8.62
N GLY A 176 20.32 5.07 9.53
CA GLY A 176 21.04 6.26 9.95
C GLY A 176 20.86 7.43 8.98
N ALA A 177 21.95 7.98 8.46
CA ALA A 177 21.89 9.10 7.52
C ALA A 177 21.47 8.60 6.14
N VAL A 178 20.39 9.15 5.59
CA VAL A 178 19.83 8.73 4.30
C VAL A 178 19.96 9.85 3.27
N GLN A 179 20.34 9.49 2.04
CA GLN A 179 20.37 10.42 0.91
C GLN A 179 19.10 10.26 0.09
N LEU A 180 18.32 11.34 -0.06
CA LEU A 180 17.07 11.31 -0.82
C LEU A 180 17.25 10.86 -2.27
N ALA A 181 18.35 11.25 -2.91
CA ALA A 181 18.66 10.83 -4.27
C ALA A 181 18.81 9.30 -4.41
N GLU A 182 19.34 8.62 -3.39
CA GLU A 182 19.46 7.16 -3.41
C GLU A 182 18.09 6.48 -3.31
N ILE A 183 17.20 7.00 -2.45
CA ILE A 183 15.83 6.48 -2.35
C ILE A 183 15.11 6.63 -3.69
N VAL A 184 15.19 7.82 -4.29
CA VAL A 184 14.50 8.13 -5.57
C VAL A 184 15.06 7.30 -6.72
N ASP A 185 16.39 7.09 -6.76
CA ASP A 185 17.01 6.20 -7.75
C ASP A 185 16.50 4.76 -7.61
N MET A 186 16.40 4.23 -6.39
CA MET A 186 15.84 2.90 -6.15
C MET A 186 14.36 2.80 -6.54
N MET A 187 13.55 3.81 -6.26
CA MET A 187 12.14 3.83 -6.69
C MET A 187 11.99 3.74 -8.22
N LEU A 188 12.90 4.35 -8.97
CA LEU A 188 12.86 4.37 -10.43
C LEU A 188 13.41 3.09 -11.07
N ASN A 189 14.40 2.47 -10.44
CA ASN A 189 15.14 1.35 -11.01
C ASN A 189 14.78 -0.02 -10.41
N ARG A 190 13.87 -0.08 -9.43
CA ARG A 190 13.36 -1.34 -8.88
C ARG A 190 12.69 -2.20 -9.95
N ASN A 191 12.80 -3.52 -9.80
CA ASN A 191 12.16 -4.46 -10.71
C ASN A 191 10.65 -4.56 -10.40
N PRO A 192 9.76 -4.19 -11.33
CA PRO A 192 8.31 -4.33 -11.17
C PRO A 192 7.83 -5.71 -10.71
N ALA A 193 8.48 -6.77 -11.19
CA ALA A 193 8.10 -8.15 -10.89
C ALA A 193 8.39 -8.57 -9.44
N ARG A 194 9.15 -7.76 -8.70
CA ARG A 194 9.50 -8.00 -7.30
C ARG A 194 8.70 -7.15 -6.32
N LEU A 195 7.82 -6.28 -6.82
CA LEU A 195 6.94 -5.49 -5.97
C LEU A 195 6.00 -6.40 -5.17
N GLY A 196 5.88 -6.13 -3.87
CA GLY A 196 5.01 -6.86 -2.97
C GLY A 196 3.52 -6.58 -3.22
N ALA A 197 2.67 -7.45 -2.67
CA ALA A 197 1.21 -7.36 -2.81
C ALA A 197 0.67 -5.99 -2.38
N ASP A 198 1.15 -5.42 -1.27
CA ASP A 198 0.67 -4.12 -0.77
C ASP A 198 0.93 -2.98 -1.75
N THR A 199 2.07 -3.01 -2.46
CA THR A 199 2.38 -2.01 -3.49
C THR A 199 1.40 -2.13 -4.65
N LEU A 200 1.12 -3.36 -5.09
CA LEU A 200 0.16 -3.61 -6.16
C LEU A 200 -1.27 -3.28 -5.73
N VAL A 201 -1.65 -3.54 -4.47
CA VAL A 201 -2.95 -3.14 -3.90
C VAL A 201 -3.11 -1.62 -3.96
N LYS A 202 -2.08 -0.83 -3.62
CA LYS A 202 -2.14 0.63 -3.79
C LYS A 202 -2.33 1.04 -5.22
N MET A 203 -1.66 0.37 -6.14
CA MET A 203 -1.83 0.63 -7.56
C MET A 203 -3.28 0.38 -8.01
N LEU A 204 -3.93 -0.69 -7.53
CA LEU A 204 -5.34 -0.97 -7.80
C LEU A 204 -6.28 0.08 -7.18
N GLN A 205 -6.02 0.49 -5.94
CA GLN A 205 -6.83 1.49 -5.23
C GLN A 205 -6.76 2.88 -5.88
N ASP A 206 -5.63 3.21 -6.50
CA ASP A 206 -5.43 4.44 -7.26
C ASP A 206 -6.01 4.36 -8.69
N GLY A 207 -6.69 3.27 -9.04
CA GLY A 207 -7.33 3.06 -10.34
C GLY A 207 -6.36 2.66 -11.46
N SER A 208 -5.15 2.24 -11.11
CA SER A 208 -4.08 1.89 -12.08
C SER A 208 -4.03 0.40 -12.42
N ALA A 209 -5.17 -0.31 -12.36
CA ALA A 209 -5.26 -1.74 -12.68
C ALA A 209 -4.74 -2.09 -14.08
N GLY A 210 -5.12 -1.32 -15.11
CA GLY A 210 -4.64 -1.54 -16.48
C GLY A 210 -3.11 -1.40 -16.60
N ARG A 211 -2.50 -0.45 -15.87
CA ARG A 211 -1.04 -0.29 -15.86
C ARG A 211 -0.33 -1.48 -15.22
N LEU A 212 -0.95 -2.17 -14.25
CA LEU A 212 -0.39 -3.42 -13.70
C LEU A 212 -0.36 -4.53 -14.77
N GLY A 213 -1.44 -4.66 -15.55
CA GLY A 213 -1.48 -5.55 -16.72
C GLY A 213 -0.38 -5.21 -17.73
N GLU A 214 -0.26 -3.93 -18.09
CA GLU A 214 0.77 -3.43 -19.00
C GLU A 214 2.19 -3.74 -18.51
N MET A 215 2.47 -3.55 -17.21
CA MET A 215 3.78 -3.87 -16.62
C MET A 215 4.11 -5.37 -16.71
N MET A 216 3.14 -6.27 -16.55
CA MET A 216 3.35 -7.70 -16.75
C MET A 216 3.66 -8.02 -18.23
N VAL A 217 2.96 -7.38 -19.17
CA VAL A 217 3.23 -7.52 -20.62
C VAL A 217 4.62 -6.99 -20.99
N GLU A 218 4.95 -5.76 -20.57
CA GLU A 218 6.24 -5.11 -20.80
C GLU A 218 7.43 -5.96 -20.27
N SER A 219 7.23 -6.60 -19.12
CA SER A 219 8.23 -7.46 -18.49
C SER A 219 8.25 -8.90 -19.02
N GLY A 220 7.23 -9.30 -19.80
CA GLY A 220 7.07 -10.65 -20.32
C GLY A 220 6.89 -11.73 -19.25
N GLN A 221 6.43 -11.38 -18.05
CA GLN A 221 6.26 -12.31 -16.94
C GLN A 221 5.08 -11.93 -16.02
N ILE A 222 4.47 -12.94 -15.40
CA ILE A 222 3.46 -12.73 -14.36
C ILE A 222 4.14 -12.38 -13.05
N PHE A 223 3.68 -11.31 -12.39
CA PHE A 223 4.20 -10.92 -11.10
C PHE A 223 3.66 -11.88 -10.03
N PRO A 224 4.51 -12.47 -9.16
CA PRO A 224 4.03 -13.41 -8.13
C PRO A 224 2.94 -12.81 -7.24
N ALA A 225 3.13 -11.56 -6.81
CA ALA A 225 2.16 -10.84 -5.98
C ALA A 225 0.80 -10.62 -6.67
N PHE A 226 0.74 -10.59 -8.01
CA PHE A 226 -0.53 -10.49 -8.73
C PHE A 226 -1.44 -11.70 -8.44
N LEU A 227 -0.88 -12.90 -8.27
CA LEU A 227 -1.66 -14.09 -7.91
C LEU A 227 -2.28 -13.97 -6.50
N GLU A 228 -1.59 -13.28 -5.59
CA GLU A 228 -2.10 -13.00 -4.25
C GLU A 228 -3.25 -11.99 -4.30
N LEU A 229 -3.17 -11.00 -5.20
CA LEU A 229 -4.24 -10.03 -5.45
C LEU A 229 -5.53 -10.70 -5.95
N VAL A 230 -5.42 -11.67 -6.86
CA VAL A 230 -6.58 -12.47 -7.33
C VAL A 230 -7.18 -13.31 -6.19
N ALA A 231 -6.35 -13.81 -5.27
CA ALA A 231 -6.79 -14.58 -4.12
C ALA A 231 -7.11 -13.71 -2.88
N HIS A 232 -7.18 -12.39 -3.03
CA HIS A 232 -7.25 -11.48 -1.88
C HIS A 232 -8.62 -11.57 -1.18
N PRO A 233 -8.71 -11.53 0.16
CA PRO A 233 -9.99 -11.66 0.89
C PRO A 233 -10.99 -10.54 0.56
N LYS A 234 -10.50 -9.31 0.35
CA LYS A 234 -11.34 -8.17 -0.06
C LYS A 234 -11.69 -8.24 -1.55
N TRP A 235 -12.99 -8.35 -1.85
CA TRP A 235 -13.50 -8.41 -3.23
C TRP A 235 -13.11 -7.21 -4.10
N SER A 236 -13.06 -5.99 -3.54
CA SER A 236 -12.66 -4.80 -4.29
C SER A 236 -11.23 -4.88 -4.85
N ILE A 237 -10.32 -5.57 -4.15
CA ILE A 237 -8.95 -5.81 -4.62
C ILE A 237 -8.95 -6.87 -5.71
N ARG A 238 -9.72 -7.95 -5.55
CA ARG A 238 -9.86 -8.97 -6.58
C ARG A 238 -10.42 -8.40 -7.87
N LEU A 239 -11.44 -7.54 -7.80
CA LEU A 239 -11.99 -6.85 -8.96
C LEU A 239 -10.91 -6.03 -9.70
N GLY A 240 -10.07 -5.29 -8.98
CA GLY A 240 -8.95 -4.58 -9.60
C GLY A 240 -7.93 -5.53 -10.25
N ALA A 241 -7.65 -6.68 -9.63
CA ALA A 241 -6.80 -7.71 -10.21
C ALA A 241 -7.41 -8.33 -11.48
N MET A 242 -8.73 -8.52 -11.50
CA MET A 242 -9.44 -9.02 -12.67
C MET A 242 -9.34 -8.03 -13.84
N VAL A 243 -9.50 -6.74 -13.59
CA VAL A 243 -9.29 -5.69 -14.63
C VAL A 243 -7.85 -5.69 -15.16
N ALA A 244 -6.86 -5.89 -14.29
CA ALA A 244 -5.47 -6.02 -14.72
C ALA A 244 -5.25 -7.28 -15.59
N PHE A 245 -5.94 -8.38 -15.27
CA PHE A 245 -5.93 -9.60 -16.07
C PHE A 245 -6.63 -9.44 -17.41
N GLU A 246 -7.76 -8.74 -17.48
CA GLU A 246 -8.46 -8.44 -18.74
C GLU A 246 -7.51 -7.73 -19.71
N TYR A 247 -6.81 -6.69 -19.25
CA TYR A 247 -5.81 -6.00 -20.05
C TYR A 247 -4.69 -6.95 -20.52
N LEU A 248 -4.21 -7.82 -19.62
CA LEU A 248 -3.20 -8.82 -19.93
C LEU A 248 -3.70 -9.80 -21.01
N ALA A 249 -4.93 -10.30 -20.90
CA ALA A 249 -5.53 -11.24 -21.85
C ALA A 249 -5.78 -10.63 -23.23
N GLU A 250 -6.19 -9.35 -23.28
CA GLU A 250 -6.33 -8.59 -24.52
C GLU A 250 -4.98 -8.34 -25.21
N SER A 251 -3.92 -8.15 -24.42
CA SER A 251 -2.60 -7.75 -24.93
C SER A 251 -1.67 -8.93 -25.25
N ASP A 252 -1.67 -9.97 -24.41
CA ASP A 252 -0.82 -11.15 -24.52
C ASP A 252 -1.53 -12.41 -23.97
N GLN A 253 -2.23 -13.12 -24.87
CA GLN A 253 -2.92 -14.36 -24.54
C GLN A 253 -2.00 -15.48 -24.02
N HIS A 254 -0.73 -15.50 -24.44
CA HIS A 254 0.19 -16.53 -23.96
C HIS A 254 0.49 -16.31 -22.48
N LEU A 255 0.79 -15.06 -22.11
CA LEU A 255 1.07 -14.68 -20.74
C LEU A 255 -0.18 -14.81 -19.84
N ALA A 256 -1.36 -14.42 -20.33
CA ALA A 256 -2.63 -14.67 -19.65
C ALA A 256 -2.89 -16.17 -19.41
N GLY A 257 -2.57 -17.03 -20.38
CA GLY A 257 -2.64 -18.49 -20.24
C GLY A 257 -1.69 -19.05 -19.18
N GLN A 258 -0.51 -18.45 -19.01
CA GLN A 258 0.41 -18.81 -17.91
C GLN A 258 -0.19 -18.45 -16.56
N ALA A 259 -0.72 -17.24 -16.38
CA ALA A 259 -1.40 -16.82 -15.15
C ALA A 259 -2.61 -17.71 -14.84
N ALA A 260 -3.44 -18.01 -15.84
CA ALA A 260 -4.59 -18.91 -15.71
C ALA A 260 -4.16 -20.30 -15.23
N THR A 261 -3.06 -20.83 -15.75
CA THR A 261 -2.51 -22.12 -15.32
C THR A 261 -2.05 -22.07 -13.85
N MET A 262 -1.29 -21.03 -13.47
CA MET A 262 -0.81 -20.84 -12.09
C MET A 262 -1.97 -20.71 -11.09
N LEU A 263 -3.04 -20.00 -11.45
CA LEU A 263 -4.23 -19.86 -10.62
C LEU A 263 -4.98 -21.18 -10.48
N LEU A 264 -5.20 -21.89 -11.59
CA LEU A 264 -5.85 -23.19 -11.54
C LEU A 264 -5.06 -24.19 -10.68
N ASP A 265 -3.72 -24.12 -10.66
CA ASP A 265 -2.87 -25.05 -9.88
C ASP A 265 -3.16 -24.97 -8.38
N ARG A 266 -3.67 -23.83 -7.94
CA ARG A 266 -4.06 -23.54 -6.56
C ARG A 266 -5.57 -23.53 -6.34
N PHE A 267 -6.36 -23.91 -7.35
CA PHE A 267 -7.82 -23.79 -7.34
C PHE A 267 -8.50 -24.39 -6.09
N TRP A 268 -7.98 -25.54 -5.65
CA TRP A 268 -8.52 -26.28 -4.52
C TRP A 268 -8.27 -25.61 -3.17
N ASP A 269 -7.26 -24.75 -3.08
CA ASP A 269 -6.87 -24.03 -1.86
C ASP A 269 -7.76 -22.80 -1.60
N PHE A 270 -8.52 -22.37 -2.62
CA PHE A 270 -9.31 -21.15 -2.58
C PHE A 270 -10.71 -21.38 -1.98
N ASP A 271 -11.32 -20.32 -1.43
CA ASP A 271 -12.74 -20.31 -1.11
C ASP A 271 -13.61 -20.18 -2.37
N ASP A 272 -14.91 -20.41 -2.24
CA ASP A 272 -15.83 -20.39 -3.39
C ASP A 272 -15.87 -19.03 -4.12
N GLY A 273 -15.70 -17.91 -3.41
CA GLY A 273 -15.66 -16.60 -4.05
C GLY A 273 -14.46 -16.49 -4.99
N VAL A 274 -13.28 -16.84 -4.49
CA VAL A 274 -12.05 -16.81 -5.28
C VAL A 274 -12.06 -17.87 -6.40
N ARG A 275 -12.64 -19.05 -6.16
CA ARG A 275 -12.81 -20.08 -7.21
C ARG A 275 -13.64 -19.57 -8.39
N GLY A 276 -14.74 -18.87 -8.11
CA GLY A 276 -15.57 -18.24 -9.13
C GLY A 276 -14.78 -17.23 -9.95
N ASP A 277 -14.05 -16.33 -9.28
CA ASP A 277 -13.20 -15.33 -9.94
C ASP A 277 -12.12 -16.00 -10.81
N VAL A 278 -11.45 -17.05 -10.32
CA VAL A 278 -10.44 -17.81 -11.09
C VAL A 278 -11.05 -18.44 -12.34
N LEU A 279 -12.23 -19.06 -12.25
CA LEU A 279 -12.89 -19.67 -13.41
C LEU A 279 -13.23 -18.61 -14.46
N HIS A 280 -13.73 -17.45 -14.03
CA HIS A 280 -13.98 -16.32 -14.92
C HIS A 280 -12.71 -15.89 -15.66
N LEU A 281 -11.61 -15.65 -14.94
CA LEU A 281 -10.32 -15.27 -15.55
C LEU A 281 -9.79 -16.30 -16.54
N VAL A 282 -9.90 -17.58 -16.21
CA VAL A 282 -9.48 -18.67 -17.11
C VAL A 282 -10.34 -18.66 -18.38
N GLY A 283 -11.65 -18.42 -18.27
CA GLY A 283 -12.54 -18.25 -19.41
C GLY A 283 -12.12 -17.10 -20.33
N GLU A 284 -11.86 -15.92 -19.74
CA GLU A 284 -11.43 -14.72 -20.46
C GLU A 284 -10.04 -14.84 -21.08
N SER A 285 -9.16 -15.68 -20.50
CA SER A 285 -7.81 -15.89 -21.04
C SER A 285 -7.78 -16.48 -22.46
N GLY A 286 -8.86 -17.14 -22.89
CA GLY A 286 -8.90 -17.87 -24.16
C GLY A 286 -7.95 -19.09 -24.22
N TYR A 287 -7.33 -19.46 -23.10
CA TYR A 287 -6.29 -20.49 -23.07
C TYR A 287 -6.85 -21.91 -23.16
N LEU A 288 -7.02 -22.40 -24.40
CA LEU A 288 -7.58 -23.72 -24.71
C LEU A 288 -7.00 -24.91 -23.91
N PRO A 289 -5.70 -24.98 -23.60
CA PRO A 289 -5.15 -26.08 -22.80
C PRO A 289 -5.75 -26.20 -21.38
N ALA A 290 -6.36 -25.14 -20.83
CA ALA A 290 -7.05 -25.20 -19.54
C ALA A 290 -8.38 -25.97 -19.58
N ARG A 291 -8.94 -26.20 -20.79
CA ARG A 291 -10.28 -26.74 -20.98
C ARG A 291 -10.55 -28.06 -20.24
N ASP A 292 -9.64 -29.02 -20.33
CA ASP A 292 -9.85 -30.34 -19.73
C ASP A 292 -9.90 -30.25 -18.20
N ARG A 293 -9.08 -29.38 -17.61
CA ARG A 293 -9.09 -29.09 -16.17
C ARG A 293 -10.40 -28.47 -15.71
N ILE A 294 -10.92 -27.50 -16.45
CA ILE A 294 -12.21 -26.88 -16.11
C ILE A 294 -13.34 -27.90 -16.26
N ALA A 295 -13.27 -28.75 -17.28
CA ALA A 295 -14.25 -29.82 -17.49
C ALA A 295 -14.23 -30.86 -16.35
N ASP A 296 -13.07 -31.13 -15.77
CA ASP A 296 -12.96 -31.97 -14.58
C ASP A 296 -13.54 -31.25 -13.35
N ILE A 297 -13.21 -29.98 -13.13
CA ILE A 297 -13.81 -29.15 -12.05
C ILE A 297 -15.34 -29.12 -12.15
N ALA A 298 -15.91 -28.98 -13.35
CA ALA A 298 -17.37 -28.92 -13.56
C ALA A 298 -18.10 -30.24 -13.21
N ARG A 299 -17.38 -31.36 -13.12
CA ARG A 299 -17.95 -32.68 -12.75
C ARG A 299 -17.90 -32.95 -11.25
N GLU A 300 -17.15 -32.14 -10.51
CA GLU A 300 -16.94 -32.30 -9.08
C GLU A 300 -18.14 -31.78 -8.28
N THR A 301 -18.20 -32.17 -7.00
CA THR A 301 -19.33 -31.77 -6.13
C THR A 301 -19.08 -30.39 -5.54
N PHE A 302 -19.41 -29.35 -6.31
CA PHE A 302 -19.36 -27.96 -5.88
C PHE A 302 -20.76 -27.34 -5.70
N SER A 303 -20.80 -26.10 -5.20
CA SER A 303 -22.01 -25.28 -5.22
C SER A 303 -22.48 -25.01 -6.67
N GLU A 304 -23.76 -24.66 -6.81
CA GLU A 304 -24.36 -24.32 -8.11
C GLU A 304 -23.62 -23.16 -8.79
N GLU A 305 -23.22 -22.14 -8.03
CA GLU A 305 -22.48 -20.97 -8.52
C GLU A 305 -21.15 -21.35 -9.18
N ILE A 306 -20.36 -22.23 -8.56
CA ILE A 306 -19.07 -22.68 -9.11
C ILE A 306 -19.26 -23.50 -10.38
N ARG A 307 -20.29 -24.36 -10.41
CA ARG A 307 -20.61 -25.14 -11.60
C ARG A 307 -21.00 -24.24 -12.77
N GLU A 308 -21.84 -23.23 -12.51
CA GLU A 308 -22.21 -22.23 -13.52
C GLU A 308 -21.00 -21.45 -14.04
N ALA A 309 -20.11 -21.01 -13.14
CA ALA A 309 -18.87 -20.33 -13.51
C ALA A 309 -17.96 -21.23 -14.37
N ALA A 310 -17.87 -22.53 -14.06
CA ALA A 310 -17.08 -23.48 -14.85
C ALA A 310 -17.67 -23.71 -16.26
N ASP A 311 -19.00 -23.82 -16.35
CA ASP A 311 -19.72 -23.96 -17.63
C ASP A 311 -19.55 -22.69 -18.50
N GLU A 312 -19.62 -21.50 -17.89
CA GLU A 312 -19.37 -20.23 -18.56
C GLU A 312 -17.93 -20.13 -19.07
N ALA A 313 -16.95 -20.47 -18.22
CA ALA A 313 -15.54 -20.49 -18.61
C ALA A 313 -15.29 -21.42 -19.80
N LEU A 314 -15.89 -22.63 -19.80
CA LEU A 314 -15.83 -23.57 -20.93
C LEU A 314 -16.49 -23.02 -22.21
N ALA A 315 -17.51 -22.17 -22.08
CA ALA A 315 -18.15 -21.52 -23.22
C ALA A 315 -17.28 -20.40 -23.79
N ASN A 316 -16.65 -19.58 -22.95
CA ASN A 316 -15.81 -18.46 -23.39
C ASN A 316 -14.51 -18.94 -24.04
N LEU A 317 -13.90 -20.03 -23.55
CA LEU A 317 -12.75 -20.67 -24.20
C LEU A 317 -13.02 -21.11 -25.65
N LYS A 318 -14.28 -21.39 -26.02
CA LYS A 318 -14.66 -21.78 -27.40
C LYS A 318 -14.79 -20.61 -28.36
N ARG A 319 -14.88 -19.38 -27.86
CA ARG A 319 -15.10 -18.17 -28.68
C ARG A 319 -13.79 -17.49 -29.09
N GLY A 320 -12.70 -17.74 -28.37
CA GLY A 320 -11.38 -17.16 -28.64
C GLY A 320 -10.54 -17.89 -29.70
N SER A 321 -11.13 -18.82 -30.47
CA SER A 321 -10.46 -19.59 -31.54
C SER A 321 -10.74 -19.05 -32.94
#